data_AF-A0A6A5VFV6-F1
#
_entry.id   AF-A0A6A5VFV6-F1
#
_cell.length_a   1.000
_cell.length_b   1.000
_cell.length_c   1.000
_cell.angle_alpha   90.00
_cell.angle_beta   90.00
_cell.angle_gamma   90.00
#
_symmetry.space_group_name_H-M   'P 1'
#
loop_
_entity.id
_entity.type
_entity.pdbx_description
1 polymer ?
#
loop_
_entity_poly.entity_id
_entity_poly.type
_entity_poly.pdbx_seq_one_letter_code
_entity_poly.pdbx_strand_id
1 'polypeptide(L)'
;MPHDISFKTLQTFLNKVQWNKVVQKAPNTPRGQRLFPSRTPKNDTNYNFRIDKGSDIDGKPELIIQANKNAADKKVKEAAQNDSHAILAKGTVDPKIDTDGSLLKQVLPGIRKEHASLYRRLLRLYS
;
A
#
# COMPACT_ATOMS: atom_id res chain seq x y z
N MET A 1 -12.54 -3.08 -14.35
CA MET A 1 -11.96 -2.49 -13.12
C MET A 1 -12.79 -2.93 -11.91
N PRO A 2 -12.32 -2.86 -10.65
CA PRO A 2 -13.21 -2.45 -9.58
C PRO A 2 -13.47 -0.95 -9.78
N HIS A 3 -14.46 -0.61 -10.62
CA HIS A 3 -14.70 0.74 -11.18
C HIS A 3 -15.12 1.80 -10.15
N ASP A 4 -15.18 1.44 -8.87
CA ASP A 4 -15.97 2.17 -7.88
C ASP A 4 -15.18 2.72 -6.68
N ILE A 5 -13.92 2.34 -6.48
CA ILE A 5 -13.14 2.86 -5.36
C ILE A 5 -12.67 4.30 -5.69
N SER A 6 -13.18 5.26 -4.93
CA SER A 6 -12.79 6.67 -5.07
C SER A 6 -11.31 6.87 -4.75
N PHE A 7 -10.61 7.56 -5.66
CA PHE A 7 -9.23 7.98 -5.47
C PHE A 7 -9.06 8.83 -4.20
N LYS A 8 -10.06 9.65 -3.86
CA LYS A 8 -10.07 10.47 -2.65
C LYS A 8 -10.05 9.60 -1.37
N THR A 9 -10.75 8.47 -1.37
CA THR A 9 -10.76 7.52 -0.25
C THR A 9 -9.40 6.86 -0.09
N LEU A 10 -8.76 6.45 -1.21
CA LEU A 10 -7.40 5.92 -1.19
C LEU A 10 -6.39 6.96 -0.70
N GLN A 11 -6.45 8.19 -1.21
CA GLN A 11 -5.55 9.27 -0.80
C GLN A 11 -5.71 9.62 0.69
N THR A 12 -6.94 9.63 1.20
CA THR A 12 -7.22 9.83 2.63
C THR A 12 -6.58 8.73 3.47
N PHE A 13 -6.64 7.48 3.02
CA PHE A 13 -5.95 6.38 3.68
C PHE A 13 -4.43 6.57 3.67
N LEU A 14 -3.83 6.84 2.51
CA LEU A 14 -2.38 7.06 2.37
C LEU A 14 -1.88 8.21 3.26
N ASN A 15 -2.68 9.25 3.47
CA ASN A 15 -2.34 10.36 4.36
C ASN A 15 -2.35 9.98 5.85
N LYS A 16 -3.11 8.96 6.25
CA LYS A 16 -3.14 8.47 7.64
C LYS A 16 -2.07 7.41 7.94
N VAL A 17 -1.42 6.87 6.91
CA VAL A 17 -0.38 5.85 7.07
C VAL A 17 0.85 6.47 7.72
N GLN A 18 1.33 5.82 8.79
CA GLN A 18 2.61 6.14 9.41
C GLN A 18 3.73 5.52 8.58
N TRP A 19 4.08 6.18 7.48
CA TRP A 19 4.99 5.67 6.46
C TRP A 19 6.35 5.26 7.01
N ASN A 20 6.96 6.08 7.88
CA ASN A 20 8.17 5.75 8.61
C ASN A 20 8.12 4.36 9.29
N LYS A 21 7.04 4.05 10.00
CA LYS A 21 6.85 2.76 10.67
C LYS A 21 6.62 1.63 9.66
N VAL A 22 5.90 1.89 8.58
CA VAL A 22 5.67 0.90 7.52
C VAL A 22 6.99 0.51 6.87
N VAL A 23 7.82 1.49 6.51
CA VAL A 23 9.11 1.26 5.85
C VAL A 23 10.09 0.55 6.77
N GLN A 24 10.18 0.96 8.04
CA GLN A 24 11.04 0.29 9.03
C GLN A 24 10.59 -1.14 9.34
N LYS A 25 9.28 -1.43 9.30
CA LYS A 25 8.74 -2.78 9.53
C LYS A 25 8.86 -3.69 8.31
N ALA A 26 8.78 -3.13 7.11
CA ALA A 26 8.77 -3.88 5.85
C ALA A 26 9.91 -4.91 5.71
N PRO A 27 11.19 -4.61 5.99
CA PRO A 27 12.28 -5.58 5.83
C PRO A 27 12.23 -6.74 6.83
N ASN A 28 11.65 -6.52 8.01
CA ASN A 28 11.58 -7.53 9.09
C ASN A 28 10.25 -8.29 9.10
N THR A 29 9.37 -8.00 8.15
CA THR A 29 8.02 -8.58 8.09
C THR A 29 7.98 -9.67 7.01
N PRO A 30 7.50 -10.89 7.33
CA PRO A 30 7.34 -11.94 6.32
C PRO A 30 6.40 -11.52 5.19
N ARG A 31 6.60 -12.09 4.00
CA ARG A 31 5.69 -11.90 2.86
C ARG A 31 4.25 -12.26 3.24
N GLY A 32 3.30 -11.42 2.84
CA GLY A 32 1.87 -11.57 3.10
C GLY A 32 1.40 -11.10 4.48
N GLN A 33 2.33 -10.68 5.36
CA GLN A 33 1.96 -10.10 6.65
C GLN A 33 1.55 -8.63 6.50
N ARG A 34 0.65 -8.20 7.39
CA ARG A 34 0.10 -6.84 7.39
C ARG A 34 1.08 -5.89 8.03
N LEU A 35 1.44 -4.84 7.32
CA LEU A 35 2.28 -3.75 7.82
C LEU A 35 1.44 -2.64 8.44
N PHE A 36 0.29 -2.34 7.82
CA PHE A 36 -0.63 -1.30 8.29
C PHE A 36 -2.07 -1.53 7.79
N PRO A 37 -3.10 -1.09 8.53
CA PRO A 37 -3.07 -0.76 9.95
C PRO A 37 -2.87 -2.03 10.80
N SER A 38 -2.67 -1.87 12.11
CA SER A 38 -2.67 -3.02 13.02
C SER A 38 -4.00 -3.78 12.92
N ARG A 39 -3.94 -5.11 12.95
CA ARG A 39 -5.10 -6.02 12.82
C ARG A 39 -6.04 -5.87 14.02
N THR A 40 -6.93 -4.88 13.98
CA THR A 40 -8.01 -4.71 14.94
C THR A 40 -9.32 -4.45 14.19
N PRO A 41 -10.46 -4.96 14.68
CA PRO A 41 -11.77 -4.74 14.03
C PRO A 41 -12.07 -3.26 13.79
N LYS A 42 -11.76 -2.41 14.77
CA LYS A 42 -11.93 -0.95 14.70
C LYS A 42 -11.10 -0.32 13.57
N ASN A 43 -9.87 -0.77 13.38
CA ASN A 43 -9.01 -0.26 12.32
C ASN A 43 -9.44 -0.79 10.95
N ASP A 44 -9.84 -2.06 10.88
CA ASP A 44 -10.27 -2.67 9.63
C ASP A 44 -11.51 -1.96 9.06
N THR A 45 -12.42 -1.50 9.93
CA THR A 45 -13.58 -0.69 9.55
C THR A 45 -13.22 0.76 9.21
N ASN A 46 -12.35 1.40 9.99
CA ASN A 46 -12.06 2.83 9.83
C ASN A 46 -11.09 3.17 8.68
N TYR A 47 -10.14 2.29 8.37
CA TYR A 47 -9.10 2.60 7.38
C TYR A 47 -9.52 2.22 5.95
N ASN A 48 -10.52 1.35 5.78
CA ASN A 48 -11.01 0.80 4.51
C ASN A 48 -9.98 -0.02 3.70
N PHE A 49 -8.68 0.26 3.81
CA PHE A 49 -7.59 -0.41 3.11
C PHE A 49 -6.55 -0.95 4.08
N ARG A 50 -5.68 -1.81 3.55
CA ARG A 50 -4.52 -2.35 4.24
C ARG A 50 -3.29 -2.32 3.33
N ILE A 51 -2.12 -2.19 3.96
CA ILE A 51 -0.81 -2.35 3.35
C ILE A 51 -0.24 -3.66 3.89
N ASP A 52 -0.05 -4.62 3.00
CA ASP A 52 0.58 -5.88 3.29
C ASP A 52 1.97 -5.92 2.63
N LYS A 53 2.87 -6.71 3.20
CA LYS A 53 4.20 -6.96 2.67
C LYS A 53 4.09 -7.87 1.44
N GLY A 54 4.58 -7.41 0.30
CA GLY A 54 4.75 -8.19 -0.92
C GLY A 54 6.07 -8.97 -0.95
N SER A 55 6.49 -9.37 -2.15
CA SER A 55 7.80 -10.03 -2.34
C SER A 55 8.96 -9.04 -2.15
N ASP A 56 10.18 -9.53 -2.00
CA ASP A 56 11.37 -8.70 -2.14
C ASP A 56 11.78 -8.68 -3.62
N ILE A 57 11.99 -7.49 -4.16
CA ILE A 57 12.40 -7.27 -5.55
C ILE A 57 13.75 -6.56 -5.49
N ASP A 58 14.80 -7.21 -5.99
CA ASP A 58 16.18 -6.68 -5.96
C ASP A 58 16.64 -6.29 -4.54
N GLY A 59 16.26 -7.09 -3.53
CA GLY A 59 16.56 -6.82 -2.12
C GLY A 59 15.72 -5.70 -1.48
N LYS A 60 14.75 -5.15 -2.21
CA LYS A 60 13.86 -4.08 -1.73
C LYS A 60 12.47 -4.65 -1.41
N PRO A 61 11.93 -4.40 -0.21
CA PRO A 61 10.60 -4.88 0.14
C PRO A 61 9.50 -4.23 -0.72
N GLU A 62 8.69 -5.06 -1.39
CA GLU A 62 7.45 -4.62 -2.03
C GLU A 62 6.34 -4.41 -0.99
N LEU A 63 5.58 -3.34 -1.14
CA LEU A 63 4.38 -3.01 -0.38
C LEU A 63 3.17 -3.13 -1.29
N ILE A 64 2.12 -3.77 -0.81
CA ILE A 64 0.90 -4.04 -1.58
C ILE A 64 -0.28 -3.44 -0.83
N ILE A 65 -1.06 -2.61 -1.53
CA ILE A 65 -2.32 -2.05 -1.01
C ILE A 65 -3.48 -2.94 -1.44
N GLN A 66 -4.26 -3.39 -0.47
CA GLN A 66 -5.46 -4.19 -0.67
C GLN A 66 -6.66 -3.54 0.01
N ALA A 67 -7.85 -3.78 -0.53
CA ALA A 67 -9.11 -3.37 0.09
C ALA A 67 -9.44 -4.26 1.31
N ASN A 68 -10.14 -3.71 2.28
CA ASN A 68 -10.58 -4.44 3.47
C ASN A 68 -12.03 -4.96 3.30
N LYS A 69 -12.26 -6.24 3.62
CA LYS A 69 -13.61 -6.85 3.62
C LYS A 69 -14.56 -6.22 4.64
N ASN A 70 -13.99 -5.62 5.69
CA ASN A 70 -14.74 -5.03 6.79
C ASN A 70 -14.77 -3.49 6.71
N ALA A 71 -14.40 -2.91 5.57
CA ALA A 71 -14.43 -1.47 5.34
C ALA A 71 -15.82 -0.88 5.62
N ALA A 72 -15.86 0.30 6.26
CA ALA A 72 -17.09 1.07 6.41
C ALA A 72 -17.60 1.59 5.06
N ASP A 73 -16.69 1.88 4.14
CA ASP A 73 -17.02 2.29 2.77
C ASP A 73 -17.58 1.10 1.99
N LYS A 74 -18.87 1.20 1.61
CA LYS A 74 -19.60 0.14 0.90
C LYS A 74 -18.90 -0.29 -0.39
N LYS A 75 -18.31 0.65 -1.15
CA LYS A 75 -17.65 0.36 -2.43
C LYS A 75 -16.32 -0.37 -2.23
N VAL A 76 -15.57 0.01 -1.19
CA VAL A 76 -14.33 -0.68 -0.82
C VAL A 76 -14.62 -2.08 -0.31
N LYS A 77 -15.69 -2.24 0.49
CA LYS A 77 -16.18 -3.53 0.96
C LYS A 77 -16.61 -4.44 -0.19
N GLU A 78 -17.40 -3.95 -1.12
CA GLU A 78 -17.83 -4.69 -2.32
C GLU A 78 -16.64 -5.12 -3.18
N ALA A 79 -15.68 -4.22 -3.41
CA ALA A 79 -14.45 -4.57 -4.13
C ALA A 79 -13.64 -5.67 -3.42
N ALA A 80 -13.52 -5.61 -2.09
CA ALA A 80 -12.84 -6.63 -1.29
C ALA A 80 -13.63 -7.94 -1.18
N GLN A 81 -14.96 -7.92 -1.33
CA GLN A 81 -15.80 -9.12 -1.35
C GLN A 81 -15.71 -9.83 -2.71
N ASN A 82 -15.66 -9.06 -3.80
CA ASN A 82 -15.51 -9.60 -5.15
C ASN A 82 -14.11 -10.17 -5.40
N ASP A 83 -13.07 -9.46 -4.98
CA ASP A 83 -11.69 -9.95 -5.02
C ASP A 83 -10.92 -9.46 -3.80
N SER A 84 -10.81 -10.34 -2.81
CA SER A 84 -10.19 -10.00 -1.53
C SER A 84 -8.69 -9.92 -1.53
N HIS A 85 -8.07 -10.38 -2.61
CA HIS A 85 -6.64 -10.32 -2.83
C HIS A 85 -6.28 -9.33 -3.94
N ALA A 86 -7.28 -8.57 -4.43
CA ALA A 86 -7.08 -7.53 -5.43
C ALA A 86 -6.00 -6.56 -4.96
N ILE A 87 -4.92 -6.51 -5.74
CA ILE A 87 -3.85 -5.54 -5.59
C ILE A 87 -4.33 -4.23 -6.21
N LEU A 88 -4.60 -3.23 -5.37
CA LEU A 88 -5.01 -1.90 -5.80
C LEU A 88 -3.81 -1.07 -6.27
N ALA A 89 -2.72 -1.14 -5.51
CA ALA A 89 -1.46 -0.49 -5.81
C ALA A 89 -0.34 -1.32 -5.20
N LYS A 90 0.86 -1.20 -5.78
CA LYS A 90 2.06 -1.81 -5.21
C LYS A 90 3.28 -0.95 -5.50
N GLY A 91 4.24 -0.91 -4.58
CA GLY A 91 5.49 -0.17 -4.76
C GLY A 91 6.59 -0.85 -3.98
N THR A 92 7.81 -0.83 -4.51
CA THR A 92 8.98 -1.24 -3.72
C THR A 92 9.39 -0.08 -2.81
N VAL A 93 10.05 -0.37 -1.70
CA VAL A 93 10.67 0.66 -0.87
C VAL A 93 12.04 0.22 -0.46
N ASP A 94 12.96 1.16 -0.41
CA ASP A 94 14.29 0.94 0.13
C ASP A 94 14.40 1.68 1.46
N PRO A 95 14.38 0.99 2.61
CA PRO A 95 14.47 1.63 3.92
C PRO A 95 15.80 2.36 4.16
N LYS A 96 16.83 2.14 3.32
CA LYS A 96 18.08 2.90 3.38
C LYS A 96 17.99 4.25 2.68
N ILE A 97 17.11 4.37 1.68
CA ILE A 97 16.94 5.57 0.85
C ILE A 97 15.74 6.40 1.33
N ASP A 98 14.63 5.74 1.69
CA ASP A 98 13.34 6.36 2.02
C ASP A 98 12.91 5.98 3.44
N THR A 99 13.62 6.49 4.44
CA THR A 99 13.39 6.14 5.86
C THR A 99 12.05 6.65 6.39
N ASP A 100 11.54 7.75 5.84
CA ASP A 100 10.28 8.40 6.20
C ASP A 100 9.11 7.98 5.30
N GLY A 101 9.38 7.30 4.18
CA GLY A 101 8.39 6.80 3.22
C GLY A 101 7.74 7.91 2.38
N SER A 102 8.43 9.04 2.22
CA SER A 102 8.00 10.17 1.42
C SER A 102 7.92 9.83 -0.07
N LEU A 103 8.84 9.00 -0.59
CA LEU A 103 8.78 8.57 -1.99
C LEU A 103 7.56 7.69 -2.23
N LEU A 104 7.27 6.76 -1.32
CA LEU A 104 6.05 5.94 -1.41
C LEU A 104 4.78 6.79 -1.40
N LYS A 105 4.69 7.79 -0.52
CA LYS A 105 3.52 8.66 -0.43
C LYS A 105 3.26 9.42 -1.73
N GLN A 106 4.31 9.83 -2.44
CA GLN A 106 4.19 10.53 -3.73
C GLN A 106 3.86 9.58 -4.88
N VAL A 107 4.39 8.36 -4.86
CA VAL A 107 4.35 7.45 -6.01
C VAL A 107 3.17 6.48 -5.94
N LEU A 108 2.72 6.05 -4.75
CA LEU A 108 1.59 5.13 -4.59
C LEU A 108 0.24 5.64 -5.15
N PRO A 109 -0.11 6.93 -5.06
CA PRO A 109 -1.29 7.46 -5.74
C PRO A 109 -1.21 7.33 -7.27
N GLY A 110 0.01 7.35 -7.84
CA GLY A 110 0.28 7.24 -9.27
C GLY A 110 0.47 5.81 -9.78
N ILE A 111 0.86 4.86 -8.93
CA ILE A 111 1.01 3.44 -9.30
C ILE A 111 -0.37 2.76 -9.30
N ARG A 112 -1.15 3.03 -10.34
CA ARG A 112 -2.18 2.09 -10.81
C ARG A 112 -1.49 1.04 -11.67
N LYS A 113 -2.14 -0.14 -11.85
CA LYS A 113 -1.65 -1.36 -12.50
C LYS A 113 -0.72 -1.21 -13.74
N GLU A 114 -0.70 -0.06 -14.42
CA GLU A 114 0.11 0.21 -15.62
C GLU A 114 1.44 0.97 -15.39
N HIS A 115 1.66 1.63 -14.24
CA HIS A 115 2.78 2.58 -14.06
C HIS A 115 3.89 2.13 -13.07
N ALA A 116 4.22 0.84 -13.03
CA ALA A 116 5.35 0.32 -12.25
C ALA A 116 6.75 0.82 -12.75
N SER A 117 6.82 1.49 -13.91
CA SER A 117 8.09 1.95 -14.50
C SER A 117 8.64 3.26 -13.88
N LEU A 118 7.78 4.12 -13.31
CA LEU A 118 8.20 5.43 -12.80
C LEU A 118 9.00 5.34 -11.49
N TYR A 119 8.70 4.38 -10.62
CA TYR A 119 9.45 4.19 -9.38
C TYR A 119 10.90 3.73 -9.65
N ARG A 120 11.10 2.87 -10.66
CA ARG A 120 12.44 2.47 -11.12
C ARG A 120 13.24 3.67 -11.65
N ARG A 121 12.57 4.67 -12.25
CA ARG A 121 13.22 5.87 -12.79
C ARG A 121 13.60 6.87 -11.70
N LEU A 122 12.76 7.02 -10.67
CA LEU A 122 13.09 7.85 -9.49
C LEU A 122 14.23 7.26 -8.67
N LEU A 123 14.24 5.95 -8.43
CA LEU A 123 15.36 5.29 -7.74
C LEU A 123 16.69 5.41 -8.50
N ARG A 124 16.65 5.53 -9.84
CA ARG A 124 17.84 5.67 -10.69
C ARG A 124 18.38 7.11 -10.73
N LEU A 125 17.60 8.11 -10.31
CA LEU A 125 18.03 9.52 -10.18
C LEU A 125 18.63 9.84 -8.81
N TYR A 126 18.45 8.95 -7.82
CA TYR A 126 18.95 9.09 -6.45
C TYR A 126 20.04 8.04 -6.11
N SER A 127 20.63 7.39 -7.12
CA SER A 127 21.70 6.39 -7.00
C SER A 127 22.94 6.83 -7.75
#